data_AF-A0A1G0C3V4-F1
#
_entry.id   AF-A0A1G0C3V4-F1
#
_cell.length_a   1.000
_cell.length_b   1.000
_cell.length_c   1.000
_cell.angle_alpha   90.00
_cell.angle_beta   90.00
_cell.angle_gamma   90.00
#
_symmetry.space_group_name_H-M   'P 1'
#
loop_
_entity.id
_entity.type
_entity.pdbx_description
1 polymer ?
#
loop_
_entity_poly.entity_id
_entity_poly.type
_entity_poly.pdbx_seq_one_letter_code
_entity_poly.pdbx_strand_id
1 'polypeptide(L)'
;MKKFFIVLGIMSLVLILTPVVIYWYHFGNTTLSDKVSDWGVFGDYINGTINTIVAIISLFVLAWITYIVAKNSNQEARKQQLILRRMDAYQVLATHMINFNLIDRKLEIEVFYFNSIKKSGTFLSKDQAEAIRSIRHNLFAIHELHQCISHFSMSYGHLFEYDFNNEEFKKLTNSSERLRQWAINIEHSIVEQNVENLDENDTPNDFLDNYADFTNSLRKEMNFE
;
A
#
# COMPACT_ATOMS: atom_id res chain seq x y z
N MET A 1 -20.39 -22.65 0.51
CA MET A 1 -21.60 -21.84 0.20
C MET A 1 -22.76 -22.68 -0.34
N LYS A 2 -22.63 -23.37 -1.48
CA LYS A 2 -23.75 -24.18 -2.05
C LYS A 2 -24.39 -25.18 -1.06
N LYS A 3 -23.57 -25.93 -0.31
CA LYS A 3 -24.06 -26.89 0.70
C LYS A 3 -24.83 -26.24 1.86
N PHE A 4 -24.46 -25.02 2.27
CA PHE A 4 -25.15 -24.28 3.34
C PHE A 4 -26.56 -23.87 2.91
N PHE A 5 -26.71 -23.34 1.69
CA PHE A 5 -28.03 -22.97 1.16
C PHE A 5 -28.95 -24.18 0.95
N ILE A 6 -28.40 -25.33 0.57
CA ILE A 6 -29.17 -26.58 0.46
C ILE A 6 -29.67 -27.02 1.85
N VAL A 7 -28.80 -27.02 2.86
CA VAL A 7 -29.18 -27.37 4.24
C VAL A 7 -30.21 -26.39 4.80
N LEU A 8 -30.03 -25.09 4.58
CA LEU A 8 -30.98 -24.06 5.00
C LEU A 8 -32.34 -24.22 4.30
N GLY A 9 -32.35 -24.52 3.00
CA GLY A 9 -33.57 -24.78 2.24
C GLY A 9 -34.34 -25.98 2.76
N ILE A 10 -33.65 -27.09 3.05
CA ILE A 10 -34.27 -28.29 3.62
C ILE A 10 -34.82 -27.99 5.03
N MET A 11 -34.06 -27.29 5.87
CA MET A 11 -34.50 -26.93 7.22
C MET A 11 -35.73 -26.02 7.21
N SER A 12 -35.75 -25.01 6.34
CA SER A 12 -36.91 -24.12 6.16
C SER A 12 -38.13 -24.89 5.67
N LEU A 13 -37.97 -25.82 4.74
CA LEU A 13 -39.06 -26.66 4.24
C LEU A 13 -39.66 -27.51 5.37
N VAL A 14 -38.82 -28.14 6.19
CA VAL A 14 -39.26 -28.91 7.37
C VAL A 14 -40.02 -27.99 8.33
N LEU A 15 -39.48 -26.80 8.63
CA LEU A 15 -40.12 -25.85 9.56
C LEU A 15 -41.51 -25.40 9.09
N ILE A 16 -41.66 -25.13 7.79
CA ILE A 16 -42.93 -24.69 7.19
C ILE A 16 -43.98 -25.81 7.18
N LEU A 17 -43.56 -27.08 7.08
CA LEU A 17 -44.47 -28.23 7.13
C LEU A 17 -44.92 -28.58 8.55
N THR A 18 -44.14 -28.22 9.58
CA THR A 18 -44.46 -28.54 10.99
C THR A 18 -45.86 -28.11 11.43
N PRO A 19 -46.33 -26.87 11.19
CA PRO A 19 -47.68 -26.43 11.57
C PRO A 19 -48.78 -27.25 10.90
N VAL A 20 -48.58 -27.67 9.65
CA VAL A 20 -49.53 -28.53 8.91
C VAL A 20 -49.61 -29.91 9.55
N VAL A 21 -48.45 -30.51 9.88
CA VAL A 21 -48.38 -31.82 10.53
C VAL A 21 -48.98 -31.78 11.94
N ILE A 22 -48.68 -30.74 12.72
CA ILE A 22 -49.24 -30.54 14.07
C ILE A 22 -50.75 -30.37 14.02
N TYR A 23 -51.25 -29.56 13.06
CA TYR A 23 -52.69 -29.38 12.86
C TYR A 23 -53.37 -30.71 12.50
N TRP A 24 -52.79 -31.48 11.56
CA TRP A 24 -53.33 -32.78 11.17
C TRP A 24 -53.31 -33.79 12.32
N TYR A 25 -52.26 -33.79 13.14
CA TYR A 25 -52.18 -34.67 14.30
C TYR A 25 -53.27 -34.38 15.34
N HIS A 26 -53.56 -33.09 15.60
CA HIS A 26 -54.56 -32.71 16.60
C HIS A 26 -56.01 -32.75 16.08
N PHE A 27 -56.24 -32.45 14.81
CA PHE A 27 -57.59 -32.27 14.25
C PHE A 27 -57.93 -33.25 13.10
N GLY A 28 -57.01 -34.09 12.65
CA GLY A 28 -57.20 -34.97 11.49
C GLY A 28 -58.24 -36.08 11.66
N ASN A 29 -58.65 -36.38 12.90
CA ASN A 29 -59.74 -37.32 13.18
C ASN A 29 -61.13 -36.65 13.19
N THR A 30 -61.21 -35.35 12.94
CA THR A 30 -62.49 -34.63 12.82
C THR A 30 -63.01 -34.70 11.39
N THR A 31 -64.34 -34.64 11.22
CA THR A 31 -64.96 -34.60 9.88
C THR A 31 -64.57 -33.31 9.17
N LEU A 32 -64.26 -33.40 7.87
CA LEU A 32 -63.98 -32.24 7.04
C LEU A 32 -65.17 -31.26 7.06
N SER A 33 -64.92 -29.98 7.29
CA SER A 33 -66.00 -28.99 7.33
C SER A 33 -66.45 -28.59 5.93
N ASP A 34 -67.76 -28.61 5.70
CA ASP A 34 -68.41 -28.08 4.50
C ASP A 34 -68.60 -26.56 4.54
N LYS A 35 -68.27 -25.91 5.67
CA LYS A 35 -68.39 -24.45 5.84
C LYS A 35 -67.11 -23.76 5.41
N VAL A 36 -67.23 -22.87 4.41
CA VAL A 36 -66.13 -22.02 3.93
C VAL A 36 -65.50 -21.16 5.04
N SER A 37 -66.26 -20.76 6.06
CA SER A 37 -65.76 -19.98 7.19
C SER A 37 -64.64 -20.68 7.96
N ASP A 38 -64.73 -22.00 8.10
CA ASP A 38 -63.80 -22.79 8.92
C ASP A 38 -62.46 -22.95 8.21
N TRP A 39 -62.48 -22.98 6.87
CA TRP A 39 -61.29 -22.94 6.03
C TRP A 39 -60.56 -21.60 6.09
N GLY A 40 -61.29 -20.50 6.29
CA GLY A 40 -60.70 -19.18 6.54
C GLY A 40 -59.87 -19.16 7.82
N VAL A 41 -60.42 -19.67 8.92
CA VAL A 41 -59.73 -19.75 10.22
C VAL A 41 -58.51 -20.67 10.17
N PHE A 42 -58.60 -21.80 9.45
CA PHE A 42 -57.45 -22.67 9.20
C PHE A 42 -56.36 -21.96 8.39
N GLY A 43 -56.75 -21.25 7.33
CA GLY A 43 -55.86 -20.43 6.52
C GLY A 43 -55.13 -19.39 7.36
N ASP A 44 -55.84 -18.72 8.28
CA ASP A 44 -55.26 -17.72 9.20
C ASP A 44 -54.24 -18.33 10.16
N TYR A 45 -54.52 -19.52 10.72
CA TYR A 45 -53.57 -20.24 11.58
C TYR A 45 -52.28 -20.61 10.84
N ILE A 46 -52.42 -21.22 9.65
CA ILE A 46 -51.28 -21.63 8.83
C ILE A 46 -50.49 -20.42 8.36
N ASN A 47 -51.16 -19.40 7.82
CA ASN A 47 -50.54 -18.17 7.34
C ASN A 47 -49.84 -17.40 8.48
N GLY A 48 -50.49 -17.24 9.63
CA GLY A 48 -49.91 -16.57 10.80
C GLY A 48 -48.65 -17.29 11.31
N THR A 49 -48.71 -18.62 11.40
CA THR A 49 -47.57 -19.43 11.89
C THR A 49 -46.42 -19.45 10.89
N ILE A 50 -46.71 -19.68 9.60
CA ILE A 50 -45.70 -19.70 8.53
C ILE A 50 -45.06 -18.32 8.38
N ASN A 51 -45.84 -17.23 8.37
CA ASN A 51 -45.27 -15.87 8.25
C ASN A 51 -44.36 -15.54 9.42
N THR A 52 -44.70 -15.95 10.64
CA THR A 52 -43.85 -15.75 11.83
C THR A 52 -42.54 -16.52 11.68
N ILE A 53 -42.60 -17.77 11.23
CA ILE A 53 -41.41 -18.60 10.96
C ILE A 53 -40.54 -17.97 9.87
N VAL A 54 -41.13 -17.56 8.75
CA VAL A 54 -40.43 -16.94 7.62
C VAL A 54 -39.79 -15.63 8.02
N ALA A 55 -40.45 -14.81 8.84
CA ALA A 55 -39.89 -13.57 9.36
C ALA A 55 -38.63 -13.83 10.20
N ILE A 56 -38.67 -14.82 11.09
CA ILE A 56 -37.52 -15.21 11.91
C ILE A 56 -36.36 -15.72 11.03
N ILE A 57 -36.65 -16.60 10.06
CA ILE A 57 -35.63 -17.10 9.12
C ILE A 57 -35.02 -15.94 8.33
N SER A 58 -35.84 -14.99 7.88
CA SER A 58 -35.39 -13.82 7.11
C SER A 58 -34.42 -12.95 7.92
N LEU A 59 -34.68 -12.76 9.22
CA LEU A 59 -33.78 -12.05 10.12
C LEU A 59 -32.42 -12.75 10.23
N PHE A 60 -32.40 -14.08 10.37
CA PHE A 60 -31.15 -14.85 10.42
C PHE A 60 -30.36 -14.77 9.11
N VAL A 61 -31.05 -14.88 7.97
CA VAL A 61 -30.43 -14.75 6.64
C VAL A 61 -29.84 -13.35 6.47
N LEU A 62 -30.58 -12.31 6.83
CA LEU A 62 -30.12 -10.93 6.74
C LEU A 62 -28.90 -10.69 7.63
N ALA A 63 -28.92 -11.15 8.88
CA ALA A 63 -27.79 -11.05 9.80
C ALA A 63 -26.54 -11.75 9.24
N TRP A 64 -26.71 -12.95 8.66
CA TRP A 64 -25.63 -13.71 8.04
C TRP A 64 -25.03 -13.01 6.81
N ILE A 65 -25.87 -12.51 5.91
CA ILE A 65 -25.43 -11.75 4.74
C ILE A 65 -24.68 -10.50 5.19
N THR A 66 -25.23 -9.76 6.15
CA THR A 66 -24.60 -8.55 6.70
C THR A 66 -23.23 -8.86 7.27
N TYR A 67 -23.09 -9.96 8.02
CA TYR A 67 -21.80 -10.41 8.55
C TYR A 67 -20.78 -10.72 7.45
N ILE A 68 -21.18 -11.45 6.40
CA ILE A 68 -20.29 -11.77 5.28
C ILE A 68 -19.86 -10.50 4.55
N VAL A 69 -20.80 -9.61 4.25
CA VAL A 69 -20.53 -8.35 3.55
C VAL A 69 -19.59 -7.48 4.37
N ALA A 70 -19.84 -7.33 5.68
CA ALA A 70 -18.97 -6.56 6.57
C ALA A 70 -17.56 -7.18 6.64
N LYS A 71 -17.45 -8.51 6.71
CA LYS A 71 -16.17 -9.20 6.73
C LYS A 71 -15.39 -9.00 5.42
N ASN A 72 -16.05 -9.17 4.27
CA ASN A 72 -15.42 -8.98 2.96
C ASN A 72 -14.99 -7.52 2.76
N SER A 73 -15.87 -6.57 3.09
CA SER A 73 -15.58 -5.13 3.01
C SER A 73 -14.38 -4.75 3.89
N ASN A 74 -14.30 -5.29 5.12
CA ASN A 74 -13.13 -5.07 5.98
C ASN A 74 -11.84 -5.65 5.41
N GLN A 75 -11.91 -6.82 4.74
CA GLN A 75 -10.75 -7.41 4.09
C GLN A 75 -10.30 -6.58 2.88
N GLU A 76 -11.23 -6.12 2.05
CA GLU A 76 -10.96 -5.24 0.91
C GLU A 76 -10.37 -3.90 1.37
N ALA A 77 -10.94 -3.28 2.40
CA ALA A 77 -10.44 -2.04 2.98
C ALA A 77 -9.00 -2.19 3.52
N ARG A 78 -8.70 -3.32 4.18
CA ARG A 78 -7.32 -3.63 4.62
C ARG A 78 -6.35 -3.79 3.46
N LYS A 79 -6.77 -4.48 2.39
CA LYS A 79 -5.96 -4.61 1.16
C LYS A 79 -5.70 -3.26 0.51
N GLN A 80 -6.73 -2.43 0.37
CA GLN A 80 -6.62 -1.06 -0.15
C GLN A 80 -5.69 -0.21 0.69
N GLN A 81 -5.82 -0.27 2.02
CA GLN A 81 -4.93 0.46 2.93
C GLN A 81 -3.47 0.02 2.80
N LEU A 82 -3.21 -1.28 2.63
CA LEU A 82 -1.86 -1.79 2.39
C LEU A 82 -1.28 -1.26 1.07
N ILE A 83 -2.08 -1.25 0.00
CA ILE A 83 -1.67 -0.70 -1.31
C ILE A 83 -1.33 0.78 -1.18
N LEU A 84 -2.17 1.57 -0.51
CA LEU A 84 -1.92 3.00 -0.27
C LEU A 84 -0.59 3.20 0.47
N ARG A 85 -0.35 2.45 1.54
CA ARG A 85 0.92 2.52 2.28
C ARG A 85 2.13 2.11 1.45
N ARG A 86 1.98 1.11 0.58
CA ARG A 86 3.03 0.75 -0.39
C ARG A 86 3.29 1.93 -1.33
N MET A 87 2.25 2.51 -1.93
CA MET A 87 2.35 3.68 -2.80
C MET A 87 3.05 4.86 -2.12
N ASP A 88 2.72 5.14 -0.86
CA ASP A 88 3.40 6.19 -0.07
C ASP A 88 4.92 5.91 0.03
N ALA A 89 5.32 4.66 0.27
CA ALA A 89 6.73 4.26 0.31
C ALA A 89 7.44 4.48 -1.04
N TYR A 90 6.78 4.19 -2.16
CA TYR A 90 7.32 4.53 -3.49
C TYR A 90 7.43 6.01 -3.73
N GLN A 91 6.44 6.78 -3.30
CA GLN A 91 6.47 8.23 -3.48
C GLN A 91 7.65 8.83 -2.72
N VAL A 92 7.99 8.30 -1.55
CA VAL A 92 9.20 8.68 -0.82
C VAL A 92 10.46 8.38 -1.64
N LEU A 93 10.59 7.16 -2.18
CA LEU A 93 11.70 6.81 -3.06
C LEU A 93 11.77 7.76 -4.27
N ALA A 94 10.68 7.87 -5.03
CA ALA A 94 10.59 8.67 -6.25
C ALA A 94 10.92 10.15 -6.00
N THR A 95 10.43 10.73 -4.90
CA THR A 95 10.74 12.12 -4.53
C THR A 95 12.23 12.33 -4.33
N HIS A 96 12.90 11.45 -3.57
CA HIS A 96 14.35 11.58 -3.35
C HIS A 96 15.14 11.36 -4.64
N MET A 97 14.70 10.48 -5.53
CA MET A 97 15.33 10.26 -6.85
C MET A 97 15.20 11.46 -7.79
N ILE A 98 14.01 12.07 -7.85
CA ILE A 98 13.78 13.29 -8.63
C ILE A 98 14.69 14.39 -8.12
N ASN A 99 14.74 14.58 -6.80
CA ASN A 99 15.62 15.58 -6.18
C ASN A 99 17.09 15.30 -6.50
N PHE A 100 17.53 14.04 -6.42
CA PHE A 100 18.89 13.64 -6.79
C PHE A 100 19.22 13.98 -8.25
N ASN A 101 18.39 13.60 -9.21
CA ASN A 101 18.64 13.87 -10.64
C ASN A 101 18.71 15.36 -10.96
N LEU A 102 17.93 16.20 -10.27
CA LEU A 102 18.00 17.65 -10.41
C LEU A 102 19.29 18.22 -9.81
N ILE A 103 19.70 17.67 -8.67
CA ILE A 103 20.88 18.08 -7.92
C ILE A 103 22.17 17.70 -8.60
N ASP A 104 22.24 16.48 -9.15
CA ASP A 104 23.39 15.98 -9.90
C ASP A 104 23.77 16.93 -11.04
N ARG A 105 22.79 17.28 -11.89
CA ARG A 105 22.95 18.27 -12.96
C ARG A 105 23.29 19.68 -12.46
N LYS A 106 22.72 20.08 -11.33
CA LYS A 106 22.93 21.40 -10.74
C LYS A 106 24.35 21.53 -10.16
N LEU A 107 24.85 20.49 -9.50
CA LEU A 107 26.19 20.42 -8.92
C LEU A 107 27.26 20.55 -10.00
N GLU A 108 27.10 19.86 -11.13
CA GLU A 108 28.01 19.94 -12.27
C GLU A 108 28.20 21.41 -12.72
N ILE A 109 27.10 22.13 -12.93
CA ILE A 109 27.10 23.53 -13.36
C ILE A 109 27.71 24.45 -12.30
N GLU A 110 27.33 24.27 -11.02
CA GLU A 110 27.80 25.12 -9.93
C GLU A 110 29.30 24.97 -9.67
N VAL A 111 29.81 23.75 -9.77
CA VAL A 111 31.25 23.47 -9.62
C VAL A 111 32.03 24.05 -10.80
N PHE A 112 31.54 23.87 -12.03
CA PHE A 112 32.14 24.50 -13.21
C PHE A 112 32.20 26.02 -13.07
N TYR A 113 31.11 26.65 -12.62
CA TYR A 113 31.04 28.08 -12.37
C TYR A 113 32.04 28.52 -11.28
N PHE A 114 32.08 27.80 -10.15
CA PHE A 114 33.04 28.05 -9.08
C PHE A 114 34.50 28.00 -9.57
N ASN A 115 34.86 26.97 -10.34
CA ASN A 115 36.20 26.81 -10.90
C ASN A 115 36.54 27.90 -11.93
N SER A 116 35.57 28.33 -12.72
CA SER A 116 35.74 29.42 -13.69
C SER A 116 36.02 30.76 -13.01
N ILE A 117 35.28 31.07 -11.94
CA ILE A 117 35.50 32.30 -11.14
C ILE A 117 36.84 32.25 -10.41
N LYS A 118 37.21 31.11 -9.82
CA LYS A 118 38.50 30.93 -9.15
C LYS A 118 39.67 31.28 -10.09
N LYS A 119 39.56 30.94 -11.38
CA LYS A 119 40.58 31.22 -12.40
C LYS A 119 40.61 32.67 -12.87
N SER A 120 39.49 33.40 -12.86
CA SER A 120 39.44 34.75 -13.44
C SER A 120 40.11 35.82 -12.58
N GLY A 121 40.39 35.55 -11.30
CA GLY A 121 41.03 36.49 -10.36
C GLY A 121 40.19 37.73 -10.03
N THR A 122 39.01 37.84 -10.63
CA THR A 122 38.06 38.94 -10.52
C THR A 122 36.86 38.49 -9.71
N PHE A 123 36.84 38.58 -8.37
CA PHE A 123 35.55 38.76 -7.65
C PHE A 123 35.60 39.07 -6.14
N LEU A 124 34.52 39.71 -5.67
CA LEU A 124 34.13 40.01 -4.28
C LEU A 124 33.84 38.72 -3.47
N SER A 125 34.21 38.69 -2.18
CA SER A 125 34.06 37.51 -1.30
C SER A 125 32.62 36.97 -1.13
N LYS A 126 31.60 37.77 -1.47
CA LYS A 126 30.18 37.43 -1.27
C LYS A 126 29.66 36.38 -2.25
N ASP A 127 30.01 36.48 -3.53
CA ASP A 127 29.46 35.59 -4.57
C ASP A 127 30.10 34.19 -4.49
N GLN A 128 31.37 34.11 -4.09
CA GLN A 128 32.01 32.83 -3.75
C GLN A 128 31.32 32.15 -2.57
N ALA A 129 30.98 32.90 -1.52
CA ALA A 129 30.28 32.37 -0.37
C ALA A 129 28.87 31.87 -0.72
N GLU A 130 28.20 32.49 -1.70
CA GLU A 130 26.88 32.08 -2.17
C GLU A 130 26.94 30.81 -3.03
N ALA A 131 27.91 30.73 -3.96
CA ALA A 131 28.16 29.52 -4.74
C ALA A 131 28.50 28.31 -3.84
N ILE A 132 29.42 28.49 -2.89
CA ILE A 132 29.79 27.45 -1.90
C ILE A 132 28.57 27.01 -1.08
N ARG A 133 27.72 27.96 -0.67
CA ARG A 133 26.49 27.64 0.09
C ARG A 133 25.52 26.79 -0.73
N SER A 134 25.33 27.12 -2.01
CA SER A 134 24.45 26.35 -2.90
C SER A 134 24.97 24.93 -3.14
N ILE A 135 26.27 24.79 -3.39
CA ILE A 135 26.91 23.48 -3.58
C ILE A 135 26.74 22.64 -2.31
N ARG A 136 27.03 23.19 -1.13
CA ARG A 136 26.85 22.45 0.15
C ARG A 136 25.40 22.01 0.36
N HIS A 137 24.44 22.87 0.04
CA HIS A 137 23.02 22.53 0.16
C HIS A 137 22.65 21.34 -0.75
N ASN A 138 23.15 21.33 -1.98
CA ASN A 138 22.95 20.23 -2.92
C ASN A 138 23.64 18.94 -2.46
N LEU A 139 24.88 19.01 -1.96
CA LEU A 139 25.60 17.86 -1.39
C LEU A 139 24.84 17.27 -0.19
N PHE A 140 24.24 18.11 0.67
CA PHE A 140 23.42 17.64 1.79
C PHE A 140 22.25 16.75 1.36
N ALA A 141 21.59 17.05 0.25
CA ALA A 141 20.50 16.21 -0.24
C ALA A 141 20.95 14.80 -0.66
N ILE A 142 22.22 14.63 -1.08
CA ILE A 142 22.80 13.32 -1.35
C ILE A 142 22.91 12.50 -0.05
N HIS A 143 23.23 13.16 1.07
CA HIS A 143 23.16 12.51 2.37
C HIS A 143 21.74 12.08 2.72
N GLU A 144 20.74 12.94 2.49
CA GLU A 144 19.33 12.62 2.74
C GLU A 144 18.88 11.41 1.91
N LEU A 145 19.27 11.34 0.64
CA LEU A 145 19.00 10.19 -0.22
C LEU A 145 19.58 8.90 0.34
N HIS A 146 20.85 8.91 0.76
CA HIS A 146 21.46 7.74 1.39
C HIS A 146 20.72 7.35 2.69
N GLN A 147 20.37 8.31 3.54
CA GLN A 147 19.62 8.04 4.77
C GLN A 147 18.25 7.44 4.47
N CYS A 148 17.55 7.94 3.46
CA CYS A 148 16.29 7.39 2.99
C CYS A 148 16.45 5.92 2.57
N ILE A 149 17.47 5.60 1.79
CA ILE A 149 17.74 4.23 1.32
C ILE A 149 18.11 3.31 2.48
N SER A 150 19.05 3.72 3.35
CA SER A 150 19.55 2.88 4.44
C SER A 150 18.47 2.57 5.49
N HIS A 151 17.52 3.48 5.70
CA HIS A 151 16.40 3.29 6.62
C HIS A 151 15.13 2.76 5.94
N PHE A 152 15.13 2.58 4.62
CA PHE A 152 13.93 2.18 3.87
C PHE A 152 13.39 0.82 4.35
N SER A 153 14.28 -0.17 4.51
CA SER A 153 13.90 -1.50 5.00
C SER A 153 13.29 -1.44 6.40
N MET A 154 13.88 -0.67 7.32
CA MET A 154 13.33 -0.52 8.67
C MET A 154 11.97 0.19 8.66
N SER A 155 11.81 1.20 7.80
CA SER A 155 10.61 2.04 7.76
C SER A 155 9.43 1.38 7.05
N TYR A 156 9.72 0.67 5.96
CA TYR A 156 8.70 0.16 5.02
C TYR A 156 8.78 -1.34 4.77
N GLY A 157 9.81 -2.04 5.27
CA GLY A 157 10.04 -3.45 4.92
C GLY A 157 8.88 -4.38 5.28
N HIS A 158 8.17 -4.09 6.38
CA HIS A 158 6.97 -4.83 6.79
C HIS A 158 5.79 -4.73 5.81
N LEU A 159 5.84 -3.81 4.84
CA LEU A 159 4.80 -3.64 3.83
C LEU A 159 5.02 -4.53 2.60
N PHE A 160 6.23 -5.07 2.42
CA PHE A 160 6.65 -5.80 1.23
C PHE A 160 6.99 -7.25 1.55
N GLU A 161 6.85 -8.13 0.56
CA GLU A 161 7.36 -9.51 0.61
C GLU A 161 8.84 -9.58 0.20
N TYR A 162 9.35 -8.53 -0.45
CA TYR A 162 10.73 -8.34 -0.85
C TYR A 162 11.71 -8.58 0.31
N ASP A 163 12.71 -9.42 0.07
CA ASP A 163 13.78 -9.68 1.04
C ASP A 163 14.85 -8.57 0.99
N PHE A 164 14.81 -7.66 1.96
CA PHE A 164 15.80 -6.60 2.12
C PHE A 164 17.20 -7.07 2.52
N ASN A 165 17.41 -8.37 2.77
CA ASN A 165 18.75 -8.93 2.99
C ASN A 165 19.37 -9.52 1.72
N ASN A 166 18.68 -9.41 0.58
CA ASN A 166 19.16 -9.92 -0.69
C ASN A 166 20.36 -9.10 -1.21
N GLU A 167 21.02 -9.63 -2.24
CA GLU A 167 22.18 -8.97 -2.85
C GLU A 167 21.83 -7.68 -3.60
N GLU A 168 20.61 -7.57 -4.14
CA GLU A 168 20.16 -6.38 -4.88
C GLU A 168 20.09 -5.15 -3.96
N PHE A 169 19.42 -5.26 -2.81
CA PHE A 169 19.30 -4.16 -1.84
C PHE A 169 20.65 -3.82 -1.18
N LYS A 170 21.51 -4.82 -0.94
CA LYS A 170 22.89 -4.57 -0.48
C LYS A 170 23.68 -3.77 -1.49
N LYS A 171 23.60 -4.10 -2.79
CA LYS A 171 24.27 -3.34 -3.85
C LYS A 171 23.81 -1.89 -3.88
N LEU A 172 22.50 -1.65 -3.79
CA LEU A 172 21.93 -0.30 -3.70
C LEU A 172 22.44 0.46 -2.46
N THR A 173 22.41 -0.18 -1.30
CA THR A 173 22.88 0.46 -0.06
C THR A 173 24.36 0.83 -0.17
N ASN A 174 25.19 -0.08 -0.70
CA ASN A 174 26.61 0.14 -0.89
C ASN A 174 26.91 1.23 -1.94
N SER A 175 26.19 1.28 -3.06
CA SER A 175 26.37 2.33 -4.07
C SER A 175 25.90 3.69 -3.55
N SER A 176 24.82 3.75 -2.79
CA SER A 176 24.37 4.98 -2.12
C SER A 176 25.37 5.49 -1.08
N GLU A 177 26.05 4.60 -0.35
CA GLU A 177 27.10 4.97 0.60
C GLU A 177 28.33 5.52 -0.12
N ARG A 178 28.75 4.91 -1.23
CA ARG A 178 29.84 5.47 -2.05
C ARG A 178 29.50 6.85 -2.58
N LEU A 179 28.25 7.06 -3.01
CA LEU A 179 27.78 8.36 -3.48
C LEU A 179 27.80 9.41 -2.34
N ARG A 180 27.45 9.01 -1.12
CA ARG A 180 27.58 9.86 0.07
C ARG A 180 29.05 10.19 0.38
N GLN A 181 29.96 9.22 0.29
CA GLN A 181 31.39 9.46 0.51
C GLN A 181 31.98 10.40 -0.54
N TRP A 182 31.58 10.23 -1.80
CA TRP A 182 31.91 11.18 -2.87
C TRP A 182 31.46 12.60 -2.49
N ALA A 183 30.21 12.79 -2.06
CA ALA A 183 29.71 14.10 -1.66
C ALA A 183 30.52 14.72 -0.49
N ILE A 184 30.94 13.92 0.50
CA ILE A 184 31.81 14.37 1.61
C ILE A 184 33.16 14.84 1.08
N ASN A 185 33.77 14.10 0.16
CA ASN A 185 35.07 14.45 -0.40
C ASN A 185 34.99 15.80 -1.14
N ILE A 186 33.90 16.06 -1.86
CA ILE A 186 33.65 17.36 -2.49
C ILE A 186 33.54 18.47 -1.44
N GLU A 187 32.76 18.24 -0.38
CA GLU A 187 32.59 19.23 0.69
C GLU A 187 33.95 19.60 1.31
N HIS A 188 34.81 18.60 1.54
CA HIS A 188 36.17 18.81 2.03
C HIS A 188 37.02 19.64 1.07
N SER A 189 37.04 19.29 -0.22
CA SER A 189 37.79 20.03 -1.25
C SER A 189 37.35 21.49 -1.39
N ILE A 190 36.07 21.78 -1.19
CA ILE A 190 35.54 23.15 -1.19
C ILE A 190 36.05 23.95 0.03
N VAL A 191 36.07 23.34 1.21
CA VAL A 191 36.57 23.97 2.44
C VAL A 191 38.06 24.31 2.31
N GLU A 192 38.84 23.41 1.73
CA GLU A 192 40.28 23.59 1.52
C GLU A 192 40.62 24.53 0.35
N GLN A 193 39.60 25.07 -0.34
CA GLN A 193 39.74 25.86 -1.58
C GLN A 193 40.51 25.11 -2.68
N ASN A 194 40.64 23.80 -2.58
CA ASN A 194 41.39 22.95 -3.48
C ASN A 194 40.46 22.07 -4.32
N VAL A 195 39.41 22.69 -4.87
CA VAL A 195 38.56 22.05 -5.89
C VAL A 195 39.40 21.91 -7.17
N GLU A 196 40.24 20.89 -7.23
CA GLU A 196 40.62 20.30 -8.52
C GLU A 196 39.38 19.63 -9.11
N ASN A 197 39.29 19.64 -10.45
CA ASN A 197 38.10 19.20 -11.20
C ASN A 197 37.46 17.98 -10.55
N LEU A 198 36.18 18.10 -10.19
CA LEU A 198 35.35 16.91 -10.04
C LEU A 198 35.42 16.21 -11.38
N ASP A 199 36.14 15.10 -11.46
CA ASP A 199 36.09 14.28 -12.66
C ASP A 199 34.62 13.82 -12.79
N GLU A 200 34.01 14.05 -13.95
CA GLU A 200 32.66 13.53 -14.27
C GLU A 200 32.57 12.02 -14.03
N ASN A 201 33.71 11.32 -14.02
CA ASN A 201 33.81 9.89 -13.78
C ASN A 201 33.79 9.47 -12.29
N ASP A 202 33.83 10.41 -11.33
CA ASP A 202 33.89 10.08 -9.89
C ASP A 202 32.51 9.87 -9.26
N THR A 203 31.42 10.26 -9.93
CA THR A 203 30.06 9.93 -9.47
C THR A 203 29.88 8.42 -9.60
N PRO A 204 29.42 7.69 -8.55
CA PRO A 204 29.20 6.26 -8.65
C PRO A 204 28.15 5.90 -9.71
N ASN A 205 28.62 5.59 -10.91
CA ASN A 205 27.78 5.33 -12.09
C ASN A 205 26.79 4.18 -11.89
N ASP A 206 27.08 3.27 -10.96
CA ASP A 206 26.22 2.12 -10.68
C ASP A 206 25.05 2.43 -9.73
N PHE A 207 25.02 3.61 -9.09
CA PHE A 207 23.92 3.96 -8.17
C PHE A 207 22.57 3.99 -8.89
N LEU A 208 22.49 4.67 -10.04
CA LEU A 208 21.26 4.82 -10.80
C LEU A 208 20.70 3.47 -11.25
N ASP A 209 21.57 2.57 -11.72
CA ASP A 209 21.20 1.22 -12.15
C ASP A 209 20.69 0.39 -10.98
N ASN A 210 21.44 0.34 -9.86
CA ASN A 210 21.01 -0.38 -8.67
C ASN A 210 19.69 0.16 -8.10
N TYR A 211 19.48 1.47 -8.18
CA TYR A 211 18.24 2.12 -7.76
C TYR A 211 17.06 1.73 -8.66
N ALA A 212 17.28 1.73 -9.97
CA ALA A 212 16.28 1.29 -10.94
C ALA A 212 15.91 -0.19 -10.75
N ASP A 213 16.89 -1.07 -10.54
CA ASP A 213 16.67 -2.49 -10.29
C ASP A 213 15.83 -2.72 -9.03
N PHE A 214 16.21 -2.09 -7.92
CA PHE A 214 15.45 -2.17 -6.67
C PHE A 214 14.01 -1.66 -6.80
N THR A 215 13.82 -0.48 -7.40
CA THR A 215 12.48 0.09 -7.59
C THR A 215 11.62 -0.77 -8.52
N ASN A 216 12.22 -1.39 -9.55
CA ASN A 216 11.54 -2.34 -10.42
C ASN A 216 11.15 -3.63 -9.68
N SER A 217 12.01 -4.15 -8.82
CA SER A 217 11.75 -5.34 -8.01
C SER A 217 10.62 -5.09 -7.02
N LEU A 218 10.64 -3.97 -6.31
CA LEU A 218 9.50 -3.59 -5.50
C LEU A 218 8.24 -3.49 -6.38
N ARG A 219 8.32 -2.84 -7.57
CA ARG A 219 7.13 -2.47 -8.38
C ARG A 219 6.28 -3.67 -8.75
N LYS A 220 6.89 -4.84 -8.89
CA LYS A 220 6.19 -6.10 -9.14
C LYS A 220 5.17 -6.43 -8.04
N GLU A 221 5.41 -6.03 -6.79
CA GLU A 221 4.48 -6.23 -5.68
C GLU A 221 3.34 -5.21 -5.60
N MET A 222 3.35 -4.20 -6.48
CA MET A 222 2.23 -3.26 -6.65
C MET A 222 1.24 -3.70 -7.72
N ASN A 223 1.67 -4.51 -8.68
CA ASN A 223 0.83 -4.96 -9.78
C ASN A 223 0.16 -6.29 -9.41
N PHE A 224 -1.16 -6.28 -9.25
CA PHE A 224 -1.95 -7.51 -9.20
C PHE A 224 -2.24 -7.96 -10.64
N GLU A 225 -1.40 -8.85 -11.17
CA GLU A 225 -1.85 -9.87 -12.12
C GLU A 225 -1.80 -11.24 -11.45
#